data_AF-A0A2N7UBX3-F1
#
_entry.id   AF-A0A2N7UBX3-F1
#
_cell.length_a   1.000
_cell.length_b   1.000
_cell.length_c   1.000
_cell.angle_alpha   90.00
_cell.angle_beta   90.00
_cell.angle_gamma   90.00
#
_symmetry.space_group_name_H-M   'P 1'
#
loop_
_entity.id
_entity.type
_entity.pdbx_description
1 polymer ?
#
loop_
_entity_poly.entity_id
_entity_poly.type
_entity_poly.pdbx_seq_one_letter_code
_entity_poly.pdbx_strand_id
1 'polypeptide(L)'
;MDIFVVRLNPDPREGVPYSNFVSEKEYKKIHSSSPMDGFHEAVNFMSEGGVIRGYLPPRHSAALRNGEPFVLVTITAKTAKKGGNQIVGIQSGCIYEGETEREGASHKQGLTWHYRCPASLSYLFPNPIPFAREIVLGQDGSWVRGPTYKIPTGTEQKFLASISNNLKGATSKDKLKAILRSGDAQKAEVDFEAEDTFEQKVAGEFGKPSKKVKGNKHPTQKEVKTYAYVRDPKVVAQVLREAKGICFDCENKGPFISKVTGQPYLEVHHVQMLKDGGPDTPENAVALCPNCHRARHYG
;
A
#
# COMPACT_ATOMS: atom_id res chain seq x y z
N MET A 1 -7.16 -19.18 -1.73
CA MET A 1 -6.06 -18.30 -1.33
C MET A 1 -5.89 -18.42 0.18
N ASP A 2 -4.66 -18.54 0.66
CA ASP A 2 -4.42 -18.69 2.10
C ASP A 2 -4.76 -17.37 2.83
N ILE A 3 -5.42 -17.48 3.98
CA ILE A 3 -5.70 -16.34 4.86
C ILE A 3 -4.91 -16.51 6.14
N PHE A 4 -4.11 -15.50 6.46
CA PHE A 4 -3.36 -15.42 7.71
C PHE A 4 -3.88 -14.28 8.55
N VAL A 5 -4.04 -14.55 9.84
CA VAL A 5 -4.33 -13.55 10.85
C VAL A 5 -3.04 -13.26 11.61
N VAL A 6 -2.61 -12.00 11.61
CA VAL A 6 -1.47 -11.54 12.39
C VAL A 6 -1.96 -10.76 13.61
N ARG A 7 -1.50 -11.19 14.79
CA ARG A 7 -1.85 -10.61 16.08
C ARG A 7 -0.71 -9.74 16.58
N LEU A 8 -1.01 -8.46 16.76
CA LEU A 8 -0.05 -7.43 17.16
C LEU A 8 -0.42 -6.82 18.49
N ASN A 9 0.60 -6.35 19.21
CA ASN A 9 0.38 -5.57 20.42
C ASN A 9 -0.25 -4.22 20.05
N PRO A 10 -1.11 -3.64 20.90
CA PRO A 10 -1.77 -2.38 20.57
C PRO A 10 -0.78 -1.29 20.18
N ASP A 11 -1.11 -0.57 19.12
CA ASP A 11 -0.40 0.62 18.71
C ASP A 11 -0.67 1.75 19.72
N PRO A 12 0.36 2.27 20.43
CA PRO A 12 0.18 3.32 21.43
C PRO A 12 0.01 4.71 20.82
N ARG A 13 0.16 4.86 19.50
CA ARG A 13 0.04 6.14 18.79
C ARG A 13 -1.41 6.58 18.70
N GLU A 14 -1.62 7.89 18.53
CA GLU A 14 -2.96 8.46 18.33
C GLU A 14 -3.50 8.12 16.93
N GLY A 15 -4.81 7.91 16.84
CA GLY A 15 -5.51 7.60 15.59
C GLY A 15 -5.92 6.12 15.47
N VAL A 16 -6.13 5.68 14.23
CA VAL A 16 -6.42 4.28 13.93
C VAL A 16 -5.11 3.49 14.04
N PRO A 17 -5.09 2.31 14.71
CA PRO A 17 -3.85 1.54 14.84
C PRO A 17 -3.18 1.27 13.49
N TYR A 18 -1.86 1.46 13.42
CA TYR A 18 -1.04 1.20 12.24
C TYR A 18 -1.33 2.09 11.02
N SER A 19 -1.99 3.24 11.23
CA SER A 19 -2.32 4.17 10.15
C SER A 19 -1.18 5.12 9.77
N ASN A 20 -0.09 5.14 10.53
CA ASN A 20 1.01 6.10 10.38
C ASN A 20 2.36 5.37 10.26
N PHE A 21 3.30 5.98 9.56
CA PHE A 21 4.71 5.53 9.59
C PHE A 21 5.31 5.74 10.98
N VAL A 22 6.16 4.81 11.40
CA VAL A 22 6.92 4.89 12.65
C VAL A 22 8.18 5.72 12.39
N SER A 23 8.46 6.70 13.25
CA SER A 23 9.76 7.37 13.24
C SER A 23 10.84 6.43 13.78
N GLU A 24 12.08 6.63 13.37
CA GLU A 24 13.22 5.82 13.82
C GLU A 24 13.36 5.76 15.36
N LYS A 25 13.12 6.88 16.05
CA LYS A 25 13.12 6.94 17.52
C LYS A 25 12.02 6.06 18.12
N GLU A 26 10.82 6.08 17.51
CA GLU A 26 9.71 5.23 17.92
C GLU A 26 10.01 3.76 17.63
N TYR A 27 10.60 3.44 16.49
CA TYR A 27 11.02 2.08 16.13
C TYR A 27 11.96 1.50 17.19
N LYS A 28 13.05 2.22 17.49
CA LYS A 28 14.03 1.80 18.49
C LYS A 28 13.38 1.62 19.87
N LYS A 29 12.47 2.51 20.25
CA LYS A 29 11.72 2.42 21.51
C LYS A 29 10.77 1.21 21.53
N ILE A 30 10.07 0.96 20.43
CA ILE A 30 9.17 -0.19 20.25
C ILE A 30 9.93 -1.49 20.42
N HIS A 31 11.11 -1.59 19.79
CA HIS A 31 11.92 -2.81 19.81
C HIS A 31 12.64 -3.03 21.14
N SER A 32 13.05 -1.97 21.84
CA SER A 32 13.73 -2.09 23.13
C SER A 32 12.81 -2.30 24.34
N SER A 33 11.52 -1.98 24.22
CA SER A 33 10.55 -2.03 25.34
C SER A 33 9.45 -3.06 25.18
N SER A 34 9.30 -3.67 24.00
CA SER A 34 8.26 -4.68 23.79
C SER A 34 8.68 -6.01 24.41
N PRO A 35 7.82 -6.65 25.23
CA PRO A 35 8.12 -7.93 25.88
C PRO A 35 8.25 -9.12 24.91
N MET A 36 8.22 -8.88 23.60
CA MET A 36 8.28 -9.91 22.56
C MET A 36 9.16 -9.51 21.36
N ASP A 37 10.19 -8.67 21.52
CA ASP A 37 11.16 -8.33 20.45
C ASP A 37 10.48 -7.86 19.13
N GLY A 38 9.80 -6.70 19.10
CA GLY A 38 9.41 -6.05 17.82
C GLY A 38 7.94 -6.14 17.35
N PHE A 39 6.97 -6.34 18.26
CA PHE A 39 5.56 -6.58 17.87
C PHE A 39 4.71 -5.36 17.46
N HIS A 40 5.19 -4.11 17.56
CA HIS A 40 4.31 -2.94 17.33
C HIS A 40 4.39 -2.33 15.91
N GLU A 41 5.31 -2.75 15.04
CA GLU A 41 5.40 -2.23 13.66
C GLU A 41 5.11 -3.28 12.57
N ALA A 42 4.68 -4.50 12.92
CA ALA A 42 4.48 -5.54 11.92
C ALA A 42 3.61 -5.08 10.73
N VAL A 43 2.44 -4.51 10.98
CA VAL A 43 1.56 -4.14 9.88
C VAL A 43 1.55 -2.64 9.70
N ASN A 44 1.57 -2.18 8.46
CA ASN A 44 1.26 -0.82 8.04
C ASN A 44 0.20 -0.90 6.92
N PHE A 45 -0.64 0.12 6.79
CA PHE A 45 -1.62 0.27 5.71
C PHE A 45 -1.36 1.49 4.81
N MET A 46 -0.26 2.21 5.06
CA MET A 46 0.17 3.34 4.24
C MET A 46 0.89 2.87 2.98
N SER A 47 0.56 3.53 1.87
CA SER A 47 1.13 3.25 0.56
C SER A 47 2.45 3.98 0.34
N GLU A 48 3.47 3.23 -0.06
CA GLU A 48 4.74 3.68 -0.59
C GLU A 48 4.75 3.37 -2.09
N GLY A 49 4.33 4.35 -2.91
CA GLY A 49 4.33 4.17 -4.36
C GLY A 49 3.27 3.18 -4.89
N GLY A 50 2.14 3.01 -4.19
CA GLY A 50 1.08 2.05 -4.56
C GLY A 50 1.27 0.67 -3.93
N VAL A 51 2.31 0.51 -3.11
CA VAL A 51 2.67 -0.72 -2.43
C VAL A 51 2.58 -0.49 -0.93
N ILE A 52 1.94 -1.41 -0.22
CA ILE A 52 2.07 -1.49 1.22
C ILE A 52 3.20 -2.43 1.55
N ARG A 53 4.21 -1.95 2.27
CA ARG A 53 5.27 -2.79 2.83
C ARG A 53 5.05 -2.94 4.32
N GLY A 54 5.15 -4.16 4.82
CA GLY A 54 4.95 -4.46 6.23
C GLY A 54 5.97 -5.45 6.76
N TYR A 55 6.16 -5.43 8.06
CA TYR A 55 7.02 -6.29 8.84
C TYR A 55 6.19 -7.49 9.33
N LEU A 56 6.82 -8.61 9.63
CA LEU A 56 6.13 -9.69 10.34
C LEU A 56 6.82 -9.89 11.66
N PRO A 57 6.09 -10.16 12.76
CA PRO A 57 6.76 -10.36 14.03
C PRO A 57 7.73 -11.54 13.92
N PRO A 58 8.81 -11.55 14.73
CA PRO A 58 9.70 -12.69 14.76
C PRO A 58 8.92 -13.98 15.01
N ARG A 59 9.31 -15.06 14.33
CA ARG A 59 8.63 -16.37 14.38
C ARG A 59 7.19 -16.37 13.81
N HIS A 60 6.90 -15.50 12.84
CA HIS A 60 5.73 -15.65 11.98
C HIS A 60 5.74 -16.99 11.23
N SER A 61 4.56 -17.43 10.82
CA SER A 61 4.33 -18.73 10.21
C SER A 61 5.23 -18.96 9.00
N ALA A 62 5.94 -20.09 8.97
CA ALA A 62 6.72 -20.52 7.82
C ALA A 62 5.84 -20.73 6.57
N ALA A 63 4.54 -20.97 6.75
CA ALA A 63 3.60 -21.12 5.63
C ALA A 63 3.41 -19.84 4.80
N LEU A 64 3.76 -18.66 5.35
CA LEU A 64 3.79 -17.41 4.58
C LEU A 64 4.91 -17.39 3.54
N ARG A 65 5.93 -18.24 3.69
CA ARG A 65 7.16 -18.24 2.87
C ARG A 65 7.06 -19.12 1.62
N ASN A 66 5.86 -19.57 1.28
CA ASN A 66 5.63 -20.49 0.15
C ASN A 66 5.68 -19.78 -1.22
N GLY A 67 5.82 -18.45 -1.25
CA GLY A 67 5.85 -17.64 -2.47
C GLY A 67 4.49 -17.42 -3.12
N GLU A 68 3.41 -17.97 -2.56
CA GLU A 68 2.06 -17.79 -3.07
C GLU A 68 1.41 -16.54 -2.47
N PRO A 69 0.59 -15.81 -3.25
CA PRO A 69 -0.18 -14.70 -2.72
C PRO A 69 -1.10 -15.11 -1.57
N PHE A 70 -1.16 -14.28 -0.53
CA PHE A 70 -2.00 -14.52 0.64
C PHE A 70 -2.83 -13.29 1.03
N VAL A 71 -3.86 -13.53 1.84
CA VAL A 71 -4.63 -12.50 2.52
C VAL A 71 -4.09 -12.36 3.94
N LEU A 72 -3.76 -11.14 4.35
CA LEU A 72 -3.37 -10.81 5.71
C LEU A 72 -4.49 -10.04 6.42
N VAL A 73 -4.94 -10.55 7.56
CA VAL A 73 -5.90 -9.88 8.44
C VAL A 73 -5.18 -9.49 9.73
N THR A 74 -5.28 -8.23 10.10
CA THR A 74 -4.52 -7.69 11.24
C THR A 74 -5.42 -7.49 12.43
N ILE A 75 -5.00 -8.01 13.59
CA ILE A 75 -5.74 -7.87 14.84
C ILE A 75 -4.88 -7.33 15.98
N THR A 76 -5.50 -6.65 16.94
CA THR A 76 -4.87 -6.23 18.19
C THR A 76 -4.98 -7.31 19.28
N ALA A 77 -3.95 -7.46 20.10
CA ALA A 77 -3.93 -8.41 21.20
C ALA A 77 -4.93 -8.04 22.32
N LYS A 78 -5.49 -9.07 22.98
CA LYS A 78 -6.50 -8.91 24.05
C LYS A 78 -5.96 -8.17 25.29
N THR A 79 -4.68 -8.26 25.58
CA THR A 79 -4.03 -7.63 26.76
C THR A 79 -3.77 -6.13 26.58
N ALA A 80 -4.27 -5.52 25.51
CA ALA A 80 -4.10 -4.10 25.26
C ALA A 80 -4.91 -3.22 26.23
N LYS A 81 -4.28 -2.13 26.73
CA LYS A 81 -4.94 -1.13 27.59
C LYS A 81 -6.07 -0.37 26.88
N LYS A 82 -6.05 -0.23 25.55
CA LYS A 82 -7.07 0.45 24.74
C LYS A 82 -7.24 -0.28 23.40
N GLY A 83 -8.48 -0.52 22.96
CA GLY A 83 -8.78 -1.18 21.67
C GLY A 83 -8.38 -2.66 21.55
N GLY A 84 -8.11 -3.35 22.66
CA GLY A 84 -7.72 -4.76 22.65
C GLY A 84 -8.78 -5.67 22.03
N ASN A 85 -8.33 -6.69 21.31
CA ASN A 85 -9.20 -7.68 20.66
C ASN A 85 -10.02 -7.13 19.49
N GLN A 86 -9.40 -6.39 18.58
CA GLN A 86 -10.04 -5.79 17.40
C GLN A 86 -9.40 -6.21 16.08
N ILE A 87 -10.19 -6.34 15.02
CA ILE A 87 -9.71 -6.49 13.64
C ILE A 87 -9.54 -5.09 13.06
N VAL A 88 -8.32 -4.77 12.68
CA VAL A 88 -7.91 -3.43 12.24
C VAL A 88 -8.09 -3.26 10.73
N GLY A 89 -7.82 -4.29 9.96
CA GLY A 89 -7.92 -4.22 8.51
C GLY A 89 -7.55 -5.53 7.84
N ILE A 90 -7.56 -5.49 6.51
CA ILE A 90 -7.28 -6.62 5.63
C ILE A 90 -6.43 -6.16 4.46
N GLN A 91 -5.49 -6.99 4.06
CA GLN A 91 -4.66 -6.81 2.88
C GLN A 91 -4.73 -8.08 2.04
N SER A 92 -5.02 -7.95 0.76
CA SER A 92 -5.10 -9.08 -0.17
C SER A 92 -4.00 -8.96 -1.22
N GLY A 93 -3.62 -10.08 -1.81
CA GLY A 93 -2.56 -10.16 -2.81
C GLY A 93 -1.17 -9.94 -2.22
N CYS A 94 -1.00 -10.23 -0.93
CA CYS A 94 0.29 -10.05 -0.26
C CYS A 94 1.28 -11.13 -0.69
N ILE A 95 2.53 -10.74 -0.89
CA ILE A 95 3.64 -11.64 -1.22
C ILE A 95 4.70 -11.50 -0.14
N TYR A 96 5.20 -12.63 0.35
CA TYR A 96 6.31 -12.66 1.31
C TYR A 96 7.63 -12.56 0.55
N GLU A 97 8.50 -11.65 0.97
CA GLU A 97 9.79 -11.38 0.29
C GLU A 97 11.00 -11.59 1.22
N GLY A 98 10.76 -12.05 2.45
CA GLY A 98 11.81 -12.23 3.43
C GLY A 98 12.26 -10.91 4.04
N GLU A 99 13.24 -10.98 4.94
CA GLU A 99 13.77 -9.80 5.61
C GLU A 99 14.53 -8.92 4.62
N THR A 100 13.96 -7.76 4.28
CA THR A 100 14.50 -6.84 3.28
C THR A 100 14.66 -5.46 3.88
N GLU A 101 15.83 -4.83 3.69
CA GLU A 101 16.05 -3.46 4.15
C GLU A 101 15.14 -2.47 3.41
N ARG A 102 14.65 -1.47 4.15
CA ARG A 102 13.81 -0.41 3.60
C ARG A 102 14.68 0.73 3.10
N GLU A 103 14.86 0.84 1.78
CA GLU A 103 15.60 1.93 1.14
C GLU A 103 14.65 3.03 0.64
N GLY A 104 14.87 4.30 1.03
CA GLY A 104 14.04 5.44 0.58
C GLY A 104 14.48 6.81 1.12
N ALA A 105 14.19 7.88 0.35
CA ALA A 105 14.79 9.23 0.42
C ALA A 105 14.59 10.06 1.71
N SER A 106 13.86 9.57 2.70
CA SER A 106 13.71 10.21 4.03
C SER A 106 13.97 9.29 5.22
N HIS A 107 14.19 7.99 5.00
CA HIS A 107 14.19 6.96 6.06
C HIS A 107 15.28 5.90 5.87
N LYS A 108 16.48 6.28 5.45
CA LYS A 108 17.66 5.38 5.43
C LYS A 108 18.12 5.01 6.84
N GLN A 109 17.39 4.19 7.61
CA GLN A 109 17.86 3.75 8.94
C GLN A 109 17.32 2.38 9.38
N GLY A 110 17.94 1.28 8.96
CA GLY A 110 17.90 -0.03 9.67
C GLY A 110 16.54 -0.69 9.89
N LEU A 111 15.54 -0.37 9.07
CA LEU A 111 14.19 -0.95 9.12
C LEU A 111 14.07 -2.10 8.11
N THR A 112 13.49 -3.24 8.50
CA THR A 112 13.34 -4.43 7.62
C THR A 112 11.89 -4.87 7.40
N TRP A 113 11.38 -4.80 6.19
CA TRP A 113 10.04 -5.33 5.87
C TRP A 113 10.12 -6.80 5.41
N HIS A 114 8.98 -7.50 5.44
CA HIS A 114 8.87 -8.94 5.23
C HIS A 114 7.91 -9.33 4.10
N TYR A 115 6.95 -8.47 3.83
CA TYR A 115 5.94 -8.69 2.79
C TYR A 115 5.56 -7.37 2.14
N ARG A 116 5.06 -7.48 0.93
CA ARG A 116 4.38 -6.40 0.22
C ARG A 116 2.97 -6.79 -0.15
N CYS A 117 2.05 -5.83 -0.20
CA CYS A 117 0.72 -6.02 -0.75
C CYS A 117 0.37 -4.83 -1.65
N PRO A 118 -0.44 -5.01 -2.69
CA PRO A 118 -1.00 -3.89 -3.44
C PRO A 118 -1.82 -2.97 -2.54
N ALA A 119 -1.58 -1.67 -2.61
CA ALA A 119 -2.36 -0.69 -1.84
C ALA A 119 -3.84 -0.69 -2.25
N SER A 120 -4.12 -0.92 -3.54
CA SER A 120 -5.49 -1.06 -4.07
C SER A 120 -6.25 -2.26 -3.49
N LEU A 121 -5.53 -3.27 -3.00
CA LEU A 121 -6.06 -4.46 -2.34
C LEU A 121 -5.91 -4.45 -0.82
N SER A 122 -5.60 -3.27 -0.25
CA SER A 122 -5.44 -3.09 1.19
C SER A 122 -6.52 -2.17 1.74
N TYR A 123 -7.08 -2.53 2.88
CA TYR A 123 -8.10 -1.73 3.54
C TYR A 123 -7.95 -1.73 5.05
N LEU A 124 -7.52 -0.57 5.55
CA LEU A 124 -7.61 -0.20 6.94
C LEU A 124 -9.06 0.15 7.28
N PHE A 125 -9.62 -0.49 8.29
CA PHE A 125 -10.98 -0.20 8.72
C PHE A 125 -11.00 1.09 9.55
N PRO A 126 -11.76 2.13 9.14
CA PRO A 126 -11.88 3.37 9.92
C PRO A 126 -12.45 3.13 11.32
N ASN A 127 -13.29 2.08 11.44
CA ASN A 127 -13.82 1.58 12.69
C ASN A 127 -13.40 0.12 12.85
N PRO A 128 -12.33 -0.19 13.61
CA PRO A 128 -11.91 -1.55 13.87
C PRO A 128 -13.05 -2.42 14.43
N ILE A 129 -13.13 -3.65 13.94
CA ILE A 129 -14.20 -4.59 14.33
C ILE A 129 -13.85 -5.19 15.71
N PRO A 130 -14.73 -5.10 16.72
CA PRO A 130 -14.49 -5.72 18.03
C PRO A 130 -14.59 -7.25 17.99
N PHE A 131 -14.16 -7.90 19.07
CA PHE A 131 -14.26 -9.35 19.27
C PHE A 131 -13.48 -10.18 18.24
N ALA A 132 -12.27 -9.71 17.89
CA ALA A 132 -11.43 -10.34 16.88
C ALA A 132 -11.12 -11.81 17.20
N ARG A 133 -10.81 -12.12 18.45
CA ARG A 133 -10.53 -13.49 18.91
C ARG A 133 -11.69 -14.42 18.61
N GLU A 134 -12.90 -14.00 18.97
CA GLU A 134 -14.12 -14.78 18.81
C GLU A 134 -14.43 -14.98 17.32
N ILE A 135 -14.20 -13.97 16.48
CA ILE A 135 -14.35 -14.05 15.03
C ILE A 135 -13.32 -14.99 14.39
N VAL A 136 -12.07 -14.97 14.86
CA VAL A 136 -10.96 -15.76 14.28
C VAL A 136 -10.96 -17.21 14.76
N LEU A 137 -11.21 -17.44 16.05
CA LEU A 137 -11.02 -18.75 16.68
C LEU A 137 -12.34 -19.43 17.12
N GLY A 138 -13.47 -18.72 17.10
CA GLY A 138 -14.71 -19.18 17.73
C GLY A 138 -14.68 -19.04 19.26
N GLN A 139 -15.74 -19.51 19.92
CA GLN A 139 -15.93 -19.35 21.38
C GLN A 139 -14.89 -20.13 22.21
N ASP A 140 -14.56 -21.35 21.78
CA ASP A 140 -13.68 -22.26 22.54
C ASP A 140 -12.24 -22.32 22.01
N GLY A 141 -11.93 -21.54 20.98
CA GLY A 141 -10.63 -21.58 20.34
C GLY A 141 -9.53 -20.90 21.16
N SER A 142 -8.34 -21.51 21.14
CA SER A 142 -7.14 -20.96 21.76
C SER A 142 -6.11 -20.58 20.69
N TRP A 143 -5.39 -19.49 20.93
CA TRP A 143 -4.29 -19.09 20.05
C TRP A 143 -3.16 -20.10 20.19
N VAL A 144 -2.70 -20.63 19.05
CA VAL A 144 -1.46 -21.40 18.98
C VAL A 144 -0.29 -20.49 19.39
N ARG A 145 0.81 -21.07 19.92
CA ARG A 145 2.03 -20.29 20.23
C ARG A 145 2.55 -19.62 18.96
N GLY A 146 2.38 -18.31 18.85
CA GLY A 146 2.94 -17.51 17.76
C GLY A 146 2.15 -16.23 17.46
N PRO A 147 2.74 -15.30 16.70
CA PRO A 147 2.09 -14.06 16.26
C PRO A 147 1.06 -14.25 15.15
N THR A 148 1.16 -15.35 14.40
CA THR A 148 0.38 -15.58 13.18
C THR A 148 -0.44 -16.84 13.28
N TYR A 149 -1.65 -16.80 12.76
CA TYR A 149 -2.58 -17.93 12.67
C TYR A 149 -3.07 -18.09 11.24
N LYS A 150 -2.92 -19.28 10.67
CA LYS A 150 -3.50 -19.60 9.36
C LYS A 150 -4.96 -20.02 9.56
N ILE A 151 -5.87 -19.37 8.85
CA ILE A 151 -7.27 -19.80 8.82
C ILE A 151 -7.35 -21.20 8.22
N PRO A 152 -8.06 -22.15 8.86
CA PRO A 152 -8.16 -23.52 8.36
C PRO A 152 -8.75 -23.58 6.96
N THR A 153 -8.20 -24.48 6.14
CA THR A 153 -8.69 -24.71 4.78
C THR A 153 -10.15 -25.18 4.79
N GLY A 154 -10.97 -24.58 3.92
CA GLY A 154 -12.42 -24.81 3.85
C GLY A 154 -13.25 -23.89 4.75
N THR A 155 -12.63 -23.01 5.54
CA THR A 155 -13.33 -22.07 6.44
C THR A 155 -13.17 -20.59 6.05
N GLU A 156 -12.35 -20.31 5.04
CA GLU A 156 -11.95 -18.98 4.61
C GLU A 156 -13.14 -18.07 4.27
N GLN A 157 -14.09 -18.58 3.47
CA GLN A 157 -15.27 -17.82 3.07
C GLN A 157 -16.17 -17.48 4.26
N LYS A 158 -16.33 -18.41 5.21
CA LYS A 158 -17.10 -18.16 6.44
C LYS A 158 -16.43 -17.09 7.30
N PHE A 159 -15.11 -17.15 7.43
CA PHE A 159 -14.34 -16.15 8.17
C PHE A 159 -14.48 -14.75 7.53
N LEU A 160 -14.31 -14.64 6.21
CA LEU A 160 -14.47 -13.38 5.48
C LEU A 160 -15.90 -12.84 5.55
N ALA A 161 -16.92 -13.70 5.51
CA ALA A 161 -18.31 -13.31 5.70
C ALA A 161 -18.55 -12.73 7.10
N SER A 162 -17.95 -13.32 8.15
CA SER A 162 -18.02 -12.78 9.50
C SER A 162 -17.42 -11.38 9.61
N ILE A 163 -16.28 -11.12 8.95
CA ILE A 163 -15.70 -9.76 8.87
C ILE A 163 -16.69 -8.82 8.17
N SER A 164 -17.20 -9.20 7.00
CA SER A 164 -18.13 -8.38 6.22
C SER A 164 -19.41 -8.03 6.99
N ASN A 165 -19.95 -8.97 7.76
CA ASN A 165 -21.16 -8.76 8.56
C ASN A 165 -20.95 -7.76 9.70
N ASN A 166 -19.75 -7.73 10.29
CA ASN A 166 -19.40 -6.83 11.39
C ASN A 166 -18.93 -5.44 10.93
N LEU A 167 -18.66 -5.24 9.64
CA LEU A 167 -18.34 -3.91 9.11
C LEU A 167 -19.56 -2.98 9.15
N LYS A 168 -19.32 -1.75 9.64
CA LYS A 168 -20.32 -0.68 9.63
C LYS A 168 -20.29 0.06 8.29
N GLY A 169 -21.47 0.26 7.69
CA GLY A 169 -21.69 1.02 6.45
C GLY A 169 -21.60 0.17 5.17
N ALA A 170 -22.49 0.45 4.21
CA ALA A 170 -22.54 -0.26 2.93
C ALA A 170 -21.24 -0.10 2.13
N THR A 171 -20.70 1.11 2.07
CA THR A 171 -19.44 1.43 1.39
C THR A 171 -18.26 0.57 1.87
N SER A 172 -18.14 0.35 3.18
CA SER A 172 -17.08 -0.50 3.77
C SER A 172 -17.20 -1.95 3.32
N LYS A 173 -18.45 -2.46 3.25
CA LYS A 173 -18.72 -3.83 2.79
C LYS A 173 -18.45 -4.00 1.31
N ASP A 174 -18.79 -3.02 0.49
CA ASP A 174 -18.53 -3.04 -0.95
C ASP A 174 -17.03 -2.94 -1.25
N LYS A 175 -16.30 -2.10 -0.52
CA LYS A 175 -14.83 -2.04 -0.60
C LYS A 175 -14.18 -3.38 -0.25
N LEU A 176 -14.62 -4.02 0.84
CA LEU A 176 -14.15 -5.35 1.21
C LEU A 176 -14.42 -6.39 0.10
N LYS A 177 -15.65 -6.40 -0.46
CA LYS A 177 -16.00 -7.32 -1.56
C LYS A 177 -15.13 -7.09 -2.79
N ALA A 178 -14.85 -5.84 -3.16
CA ALA A 178 -14.01 -5.50 -4.31
C ALA A 178 -12.57 -6.04 -4.12
N ILE A 179 -12.02 -5.87 -2.92
CA ILE A 179 -10.68 -6.38 -2.58
C ILE A 179 -10.60 -7.90 -2.65
N LEU A 180 -11.61 -8.60 -2.12
CA LEU A 180 -11.63 -10.07 -2.08
C LEU A 180 -11.88 -10.69 -3.46
N ARG A 181 -12.80 -10.12 -4.26
CA ARG A 181 -13.04 -10.55 -5.65
C ARG A 181 -11.80 -10.38 -6.52
N SER A 182 -11.05 -9.31 -6.29
CA SER A 182 -9.81 -9.04 -7.01
C SER A 182 -8.68 -9.93 -6.52
N GLY A 183 -8.64 -10.28 -5.23
CA GLY A 183 -7.66 -11.20 -4.64
C GLY A 183 -7.72 -12.63 -5.22
N ASP A 184 -8.93 -13.18 -5.39
CA ASP A 184 -9.12 -14.52 -5.98
C ASP A 184 -8.78 -14.55 -7.49
N ALA A 185 -8.85 -13.39 -8.17
CA ALA A 185 -8.53 -13.25 -9.59
C ALA A 185 -7.06 -12.84 -9.85
N GLN A 186 -6.29 -12.47 -8.81
CA GLN A 186 -4.93 -11.98 -8.97
C GLN A 186 -3.88 -13.05 -8.68
N LYS A 187 -3.58 -13.82 -9.74
CA LYS A 187 -2.18 -14.10 -10.12
C LYS A 187 -1.58 -12.96 -10.96
N ALA A 188 -2.28 -11.82 -11.04
CA ALA A 188 -1.92 -10.67 -11.83
C ALA A 188 -1.25 -9.64 -10.91
N GLU A 189 0.05 -9.47 -11.11
CA GLU A 189 0.84 -8.34 -10.63
C GLU A 189 0.05 -7.04 -10.81
N VAL A 190 -0.18 -6.32 -9.70
CA VAL A 190 -0.71 -4.96 -9.76
C VAL A 190 0.44 -4.06 -10.22
N ASP A 191 0.40 -3.72 -11.50
CA ASP A 191 1.46 -3.07 -12.27
C ASP A 191 1.74 -1.59 -11.91
N PHE A 192 1.27 -1.08 -10.76
CA PHE A 192 1.82 0.18 -10.24
C PHE A 192 3.31 0.03 -9.86
N GLU A 193 3.73 -1.21 -9.59
CA GLU A 193 5.13 -1.61 -9.37
C GLU A 193 5.93 -1.86 -10.65
N ALA A 194 5.33 -1.98 -11.85
CA ALA A 194 6.13 -2.34 -13.03
C ALA A 194 7.12 -1.25 -13.45
N GLU A 195 6.77 0.03 -13.27
CA GLU A 195 7.72 1.12 -13.50
C GLU A 195 8.76 1.22 -12.38
N ASP A 196 8.37 1.23 -11.10
CA ASP A 196 9.31 1.36 -9.96
C ASP A 196 10.27 0.15 -9.84
N THR A 197 9.76 -1.08 -10.02
CA THR A 197 10.63 -2.28 -10.03
C THR A 197 11.53 -2.34 -11.25
N PHE A 198 11.13 -1.76 -12.38
CA PHE A 198 11.99 -1.65 -13.55
C PHE A 198 13.05 -0.56 -13.35
N GLU A 199 12.69 0.60 -12.81
CA GLU A 199 13.60 1.68 -12.45
C GLU A 199 14.68 1.20 -11.47
N GLN A 200 14.31 0.38 -10.46
CA GLN A 200 15.27 -0.28 -9.55
C GLN A 200 16.19 -1.27 -10.28
N LYS A 201 15.67 -2.08 -11.20
CA LYS A 201 16.49 -2.98 -12.03
C LYS A 201 17.45 -2.18 -12.91
N VAL A 202 16.99 -1.07 -13.50
CA VAL A 202 17.84 -0.15 -14.27
C VAL A 202 18.93 0.45 -13.39
N ALA A 203 18.60 0.91 -12.19
CA ALA A 203 19.58 1.43 -11.23
C ALA A 203 20.65 0.38 -10.88
N GLY A 204 20.24 -0.88 -10.68
CA GLY A 204 21.16 -2.01 -10.44
C GLY A 204 22.08 -2.32 -11.64
N GLU A 205 21.62 -2.11 -12.87
CA GLU A 205 22.46 -2.23 -14.07
C GLU A 205 23.35 -1.00 -14.29
N PHE A 206 22.91 0.19 -13.89
CA PHE A 206 23.63 1.46 -14.09
C PHE A 206 24.99 1.48 -13.39
N GLY A 207 25.10 0.86 -12.21
CA GLY A 207 26.36 0.75 -11.46
C GLY A 207 27.36 -0.25 -12.02
N LYS A 208 27.01 -1.03 -13.05
CA LYS A 208 27.87 -2.08 -13.62
C LYS A 208 28.72 -1.55 -14.78
N PRO A 209 29.93 -2.10 -14.99
CA PRO A 209 30.77 -1.70 -16.13
C PRO A 209 30.06 -1.98 -17.46
N SER A 210 29.95 -0.94 -18.27
CA SER A 210 29.23 -0.96 -19.55
C SER A 210 29.83 -1.98 -20.51
N LYS A 211 29.05 -3.01 -20.85
CA LYS A 211 29.26 -3.87 -22.02
C LYS A 211 28.15 -3.60 -23.03
N LYS A 212 28.46 -3.65 -24.32
CA LYS A 212 27.47 -3.47 -25.39
C LYS A 212 26.41 -4.58 -25.29
N VAL A 213 25.18 -4.21 -24.95
CA VAL A 213 24.05 -5.15 -24.83
C VAL A 213 23.51 -5.50 -26.21
N LYS A 214 23.14 -6.77 -26.43
CA LYS A 214 22.53 -7.24 -27.69
C LYS A 214 21.06 -6.82 -27.83
N GLY A 215 20.39 -6.53 -26.71
CA GLY A 215 18.96 -6.22 -26.64
C GLY A 215 18.06 -7.42 -26.97
N ASN A 216 16.74 -7.18 -26.99
CA ASN A 216 15.75 -8.15 -27.47
C ASN A 216 15.09 -7.62 -28.75
N LYS A 217 15.29 -8.30 -29.88
CA LYS A 217 14.72 -7.92 -31.19
C LYS A 217 13.22 -8.21 -31.31
N HIS A 218 12.69 -9.10 -30.46
CA HIS A 218 11.29 -9.53 -30.46
C HIS A 218 10.77 -9.52 -29.01
N PRO A 219 10.51 -8.32 -28.44
CA PRO A 219 9.99 -8.21 -27.08
C PRO A 219 8.60 -8.84 -26.97
N THR A 220 8.40 -9.64 -25.93
CA THR A 220 7.09 -10.21 -25.61
C THR A 220 6.16 -9.13 -25.07
N GLN A 221 4.92 -9.12 -25.51
CA GLN A 221 3.88 -8.26 -24.95
C GLN A 221 3.23 -8.93 -23.74
N LYS A 222 2.94 -8.15 -22.70
CA LYS A 222 2.19 -8.56 -21.52
C LYS A 222 0.90 -7.75 -21.46
N GLU A 223 -0.23 -8.40 -21.18
CA GLU A 223 -1.50 -7.71 -20.89
C GLU A 223 -1.44 -7.10 -19.49
N VAL A 224 -1.80 -5.81 -19.37
CA VAL A 224 -1.80 -5.08 -18.10
C VAL A 224 -3.20 -4.52 -17.84
N LYS A 225 -3.71 -4.72 -16.62
CA LYS A 225 -4.97 -4.13 -16.14
C LYS A 225 -4.67 -3.05 -15.12
N THR A 226 -5.07 -1.82 -15.41
CA THR A 226 -4.87 -0.66 -14.54
C THR A 226 -6.19 0.00 -14.17
N TYR A 227 -6.23 0.63 -13.00
CA TYR A 227 -7.35 1.46 -12.56
C TYR A 227 -6.95 2.93 -12.70
N ALA A 228 -7.78 3.71 -13.38
CA ALA A 228 -7.60 5.13 -13.57
C ALA A 228 -8.80 5.91 -13.00
N TYR A 229 -8.54 7.10 -12.46
CA TYR A 229 -9.60 8.03 -12.06
C TYR A 229 -10.19 8.71 -13.29
N VAL A 230 -11.51 8.76 -13.37
CA VAL A 230 -12.21 9.57 -14.37
C VAL A 230 -12.11 11.03 -13.93
N ARG A 231 -11.31 11.82 -14.65
CA ARG A 231 -11.09 13.25 -14.36
C ARG A 231 -12.12 14.11 -15.09
N ASP A 232 -12.53 15.22 -14.47
CA ASP A 232 -13.37 16.22 -15.11
C ASP A 232 -12.50 17.07 -16.08
N PRO A 233 -12.75 17.01 -17.40
CA PRO A 233 -11.99 17.80 -18.37
C PRO A 233 -12.13 19.31 -18.16
N LYS A 234 -13.21 19.79 -17.51
CA LYS A 234 -13.41 21.21 -17.22
C LYS A 234 -12.41 21.72 -16.19
N VAL A 235 -12.09 20.91 -15.18
CA VAL A 235 -11.08 21.23 -14.17
C VAL A 235 -9.72 21.39 -14.83
N VAL A 236 -9.33 20.41 -15.65
CA VAL A 236 -8.06 20.44 -16.39
C VAL A 236 -7.99 21.67 -17.31
N ALA A 237 -9.04 21.94 -18.07
CA ALA A 237 -9.07 23.09 -18.98
C ALA A 237 -9.01 24.44 -18.24
N GLN A 238 -9.67 24.56 -17.09
CA GLN A 238 -9.61 25.76 -16.27
C GLN A 238 -8.19 26.02 -15.76
N VAL A 239 -7.57 25.03 -15.13
CA VAL A 239 -6.20 25.13 -14.56
C VAL A 239 -5.18 25.51 -15.64
N LEU A 240 -5.27 24.90 -16.83
CA LEU A 240 -4.38 25.24 -17.94
C LEU A 240 -4.58 26.67 -18.47
N ARG A 241 -5.83 27.14 -18.56
CA ARG A 241 -6.12 28.53 -18.99
C ARG A 241 -5.58 29.55 -18.00
N GLU A 242 -5.75 29.30 -16.70
CA GLU A 242 -5.26 30.18 -15.63
C GLU A 242 -3.73 30.24 -15.63
N ALA A 243 -3.06 29.11 -15.88
CA ALA A 243 -1.60 29.03 -15.96
C ALA A 243 -1.00 29.78 -17.16
N LYS A 244 -1.77 30.00 -18.24
CA LYS A 244 -1.32 30.69 -19.46
C LYS A 244 0.00 30.13 -20.04
N GLY A 245 0.19 28.81 -19.91
CA GLY A 245 1.39 28.12 -20.35
C GLY A 245 2.65 28.35 -19.50
N ILE A 246 2.52 28.92 -18.30
CA ILE A 246 3.61 29.10 -17.33
C ILE A 246 3.50 28.03 -16.25
N CYS A 247 4.60 27.33 -15.99
CA CYS A 247 4.70 26.32 -14.94
C CYS A 247 4.54 26.96 -13.55
N PHE A 248 3.74 26.34 -12.68
CA PHE A 248 3.55 26.82 -11.31
C PHE A 248 4.84 26.78 -10.46
N ASP A 249 5.70 25.76 -10.64
CA ASP A 249 6.89 25.59 -9.79
C ASP A 249 8.10 26.40 -10.25
N CYS A 250 8.46 26.29 -11.53
CA CYS A 250 9.69 26.88 -12.05
C CYS A 250 9.47 28.18 -12.83
N GLU A 251 8.21 28.62 -12.96
CA GLU A 251 7.81 29.86 -13.64
C GLU A 251 8.24 29.96 -15.11
N ASN A 252 8.75 28.87 -15.68
CA ASN A 252 9.11 28.78 -17.09
C ASN A 252 7.91 28.40 -17.94
N LYS A 253 7.94 28.80 -19.22
CA LYS A 253 6.96 28.32 -20.20
C LYS A 253 7.07 26.80 -20.39
N GLY A 254 5.95 26.17 -20.71
CA GLY A 254 5.91 24.78 -21.16
C GLY A 254 6.89 24.52 -22.32
N PRO A 255 7.49 23.32 -22.42
CA PRO A 255 8.66 23.07 -23.27
C PRO A 255 8.38 23.12 -24.78
N PHE A 256 7.12 22.97 -25.19
CA PHE A 256 6.69 23.05 -26.58
C PHE A 256 5.24 23.52 -26.66
N ILE A 257 4.74 23.88 -27.85
CA ILE A 257 3.34 24.27 -28.04
C ILE A 257 2.46 23.04 -28.21
N SER A 258 1.45 22.90 -27.35
CA SER A 258 0.44 21.86 -27.44
C SER A 258 -0.38 22.02 -28.71
N LYS A 259 -0.47 20.96 -29.52
CA LYS A 259 -1.32 20.94 -30.73
C LYS A 259 -2.81 21.04 -30.40
N VAL A 260 -3.21 20.60 -29.20
CA VAL A 260 -4.62 20.56 -28.79
C VAL A 260 -5.07 21.92 -28.25
N THR A 261 -4.24 22.55 -27.41
CA THR A 261 -4.64 23.80 -26.72
C THR A 261 -4.05 25.05 -27.36
N GLY A 262 -3.04 24.93 -28.24
CA GLY A 262 -2.33 26.07 -28.84
C GLY A 262 -1.43 26.84 -27.86
N GLN A 263 -1.28 26.36 -26.62
CA GLN A 263 -0.50 26.99 -25.56
C GLN A 263 0.77 26.19 -25.24
N PRO A 264 1.77 26.78 -24.55
CA PRO A 264 2.88 26.01 -24.00
C PRO A 264 2.38 24.82 -23.17
N TYR A 265 2.90 23.64 -23.44
CA TYR A 265 2.44 22.36 -22.91
C TYR A 265 2.75 22.24 -21.41
N LEU A 266 1.71 22.00 -20.62
CA LEU A 266 1.79 21.74 -19.19
C LEU A 266 0.89 20.54 -18.85
N GLU A 267 1.19 19.89 -17.73
CA GLU A 267 0.47 18.76 -17.18
C GLU A 267 -0.22 19.19 -15.88
N VAL A 268 -1.48 18.80 -15.70
CA VAL A 268 -2.24 19.14 -14.50
C VAL A 268 -2.02 18.08 -13.42
N HIS A 269 -1.44 18.52 -12.31
CA HIS A 269 -1.12 17.72 -11.14
C HIS A 269 -2.04 18.08 -9.98
N HIS A 270 -2.59 17.07 -9.29
CA HIS A 270 -3.37 17.29 -8.07
C HIS A 270 -2.44 17.37 -6.85
N VAL A 271 -2.53 18.45 -6.08
CA VAL A 271 -1.67 18.70 -4.91
C VAL A 271 -1.93 17.67 -3.82
N GLN A 272 -3.20 17.47 -3.45
CA GLN A 272 -3.64 16.26 -2.79
C GLN A 272 -4.03 15.24 -3.86
N MET A 273 -3.24 14.18 -3.99
CA MET A 273 -3.42 13.17 -5.03
C MET A 273 -4.80 12.51 -4.95
N LEU A 274 -5.42 12.25 -6.10
CA LEU A 274 -6.72 11.54 -6.18
C LEU A 274 -6.66 10.16 -5.53
N LYS A 275 -5.51 9.46 -5.65
CA LYS A 275 -5.29 8.16 -5.01
C LYS A 275 -5.35 8.20 -3.49
N ASP A 276 -5.04 9.36 -2.92
CA ASP A 276 -5.01 9.61 -1.47
C ASP A 276 -6.29 10.33 -1.00
N GLY A 277 -7.35 10.29 -1.83
CA GLY A 277 -8.67 10.86 -1.51
C GLY A 277 -8.80 12.36 -1.80
N GLY A 278 -7.86 12.96 -2.53
CA GLY A 278 -7.98 14.35 -2.94
C GLY A 278 -9.14 14.60 -3.91
N PRO A 279 -9.79 15.78 -3.85
CA PRO A 279 -10.88 16.12 -4.75
C PRO A 279 -10.36 16.51 -6.14
N ASP A 280 -11.14 16.22 -7.18
CA ASP A 280 -10.87 16.70 -8.55
C ASP A 280 -11.48 18.09 -8.75
N THR A 281 -10.83 19.12 -8.20
CA THR A 281 -11.26 20.52 -8.29
C THR A 281 -10.09 21.41 -8.70
N PRO A 282 -10.35 22.62 -9.28
CA PRO A 282 -9.27 23.54 -9.67
C PRO A 282 -8.40 23.96 -8.49
N GLU A 283 -8.98 24.11 -7.29
CA GLU A 283 -8.26 24.55 -6.08
C GLU A 283 -7.24 23.51 -5.60
N ASN A 284 -7.46 22.23 -5.94
CA ASN A 284 -6.54 21.14 -5.61
C ASN A 284 -5.60 20.78 -6.78
N ALA A 285 -5.53 21.61 -7.83
CA ALA A 285 -4.78 21.28 -9.04
C ALA A 285 -3.86 22.42 -9.49
N VAL A 286 -2.69 22.07 -10.00
CA VAL A 286 -1.68 23.00 -10.53
C VAL A 286 -1.19 22.56 -11.91
N ALA A 287 -0.83 23.51 -12.76
CA ALA A 287 -0.22 23.23 -14.06
C ALA A 287 1.32 23.24 -13.95
N LEU A 288 1.97 22.15 -14.36
CA LEU A 288 3.41 21.97 -14.24
C LEU A 288 4.03 21.61 -15.60
N CYS A 289 5.27 22.04 -15.84
CA CYS A 289 6.02 21.49 -16.96
C CYS A 289 6.39 20.02 -16.67
N PRO A 290 6.66 19.19 -17.69
CA PRO A 290 6.96 17.77 -17.50
C PRO A 290 8.09 17.51 -16.48
N ASN A 291 9.11 18.38 -16.45
CA ASN A 291 10.23 18.26 -15.53
C ASN A 291 9.80 18.47 -14.07
N CYS A 292 9.08 19.56 -13.78
CA CYS A 292 8.58 19.84 -12.43
C CYS A 292 7.53 18.82 -11.99
N HIS A 293 6.69 18.37 -12.92
CA HIS A 293 5.69 17.34 -12.63
C HIS A 293 6.36 16.02 -12.20
N ARG A 294 7.39 15.57 -12.93
CA ARG A 294 8.18 14.40 -12.52
C ARG A 294 8.95 14.64 -11.23
N ALA A 295 9.53 15.84 -11.02
CA ALA A 295 10.22 16.16 -9.77
C ALA A 295 9.29 16.07 -8.54
N ARG A 296 8.02 16.45 -8.64
CA ARG A 296 7.05 16.26 -7.54
C ARG A 296 6.73 14.80 -7.25
N HIS A 297 6.92 13.89 -8.20
CA HIS A 297 6.67 12.46 -8.02
C HIS A 297 7.92 11.68 -7.60
N TYR A 298 9.10 12.07 -8.09
CA TYR A 298 10.33 11.26 -8.02
C TYR A 298 11.59 12.03 -7.56
N GLY A 299 11.52 13.36 -7.50
CA GLY A 299 12.67 14.24 -7.25
C GLY A 299 12.96 14.50 -5.78
#